data_AF-A0AAU7MYM9-F1
#
_entry.id   AF-A0AAU7MYM9-F1
#
_cell.length_a   1.000
_cell.length_b   1.000
_cell.length_c   1.000
_cell.angle_alpha   90.00
_cell.angle_beta   90.00
_cell.angle_gamma   90.00
#
_symmetry.space_group_name_H-M   'P 1'
#
loop_
_entity.id
_entity.type
_entity.pdbx_description
1 polymer ?
#
loop_
_entity_poly.entity_id
_entity_poly.type
_entity_poly.pdbx_seq_one_letter_code
_entity_poly.pdbx_strand_id
1 'polypeptide(L)'
;MKANEVLKDCIFCKNELKDSLETNNRQKIRINWITCLTLLRMVGHVLDKVDKKNYPDHQDIFSTLWCEKKVDQIFIKFIDEERNDALKEYKFLFEPDTYQVETDNEILFQDGAPLLDQSGERMAFMDKRKTVHFASKTNQVEQKRLDLWIQEAIDWWTEYLEELKSRLNEPQNP
;
A
#
# COMPACT_ATOMS: atom_id res chain seq x y z
N MET A 1 -9.23 -5.16 -17.36
CA MET A 1 -9.16 -6.15 -16.28
C MET A 1 -9.64 -5.52 -14.98
N LYS A 2 -10.65 -6.12 -14.33
CA LYS A 2 -11.26 -5.68 -13.07
C LYS A 2 -10.26 -5.66 -11.91
N ALA A 3 -9.20 -6.46 -11.98
CA ALA A 3 -8.09 -6.41 -11.03
C ALA A 3 -7.47 -5.01 -10.89
N ASN A 4 -7.47 -4.19 -11.95
CA ASN A 4 -7.00 -2.80 -11.87
C ASN A 4 -7.95 -1.91 -11.05
N GLU A 5 -9.25 -2.20 -11.05
CA GLU A 5 -10.23 -1.45 -10.25
C GLU A 5 -10.01 -1.76 -8.77
N VAL A 6 -9.85 -3.04 -8.42
CA VAL A 6 -9.51 -3.48 -7.05
C VAL A 6 -8.19 -2.84 -6.58
N LEU A 7 -7.18 -2.77 -7.45
CA LEU A 7 -5.90 -2.15 -7.09
C LEU A 7 -6.04 -0.63 -6.86
N LYS A 8 -6.88 0.06 -7.65
CA LYS A 8 -7.20 1.48 -7.41
C LYS A 8 -7.89 1.69 -6.05
N ASP A 9 -8.83 0.82 -5.70
CA ASP A 9 -9.47 0.85 -4.39
C ASP A 9 -8.45 0.60 -3.26
N CYS A 10 -7.46 -0.26 -3.50
CA CYS A 10 -6.36 -0.49 -2.56
C CYS A 10 -5.49 0.76 -2.38
N ILE A 11 -5.19 1.50 -3.46
CA ILE A 11 -4.45 2.77 -3.40
C ILE A 11 -5.22 3.79 -2.58
N PHE A 12 -6.53 3.89 -2.79
CA PHE A 12 -7.40 4.76 -1.98
C PHE A 12 -7.34 4.37 -0.51
N CYS A 13 -7.51 3.09 -0.19
CA CYS A 13 -7.48 2.59 1.19
C CYS A 13 -6.11 2.80 1.86
N LYS A 14 -5.01 2.70 1.11
CA LYS A 14 -3.66 3.03 1.59
C LYS A 14 -3.54 4.50 2.00
N ASN A 15 -4.16 5.42 1.26
CA ASN A 15 -4.17 6.83 1.63
C ASN A 15 -5.00 7.07 2.90
N GLU A 16 -6.16 6.42 3.03
CA GLU A 16 -6.95 6.43 4.28
C GLU A 16 -6.18 5.83 5.47
N LEU A 17 -5.36 4.81 5.24
CA LEU A 17 -4.45 4.26 6.24
C LEU A 17 -3.41 5.31 6.67
N LYS A 18 -2.79 6.00 5.71
CA LYS A 18 -1.84 7.08 5.99
C LYS A 18 -2.48 8.16 6.87
N ASP A 19 -3.67 8.62 6.53
CA ASP A 19 -4.39 9.64 7.32
C ASP A 19 -4.74 9.12 8.73
N SER A 20 -5.07 7.83 8.84
CA SER A 20 -5.33 7.19 10.13
C SER A 20 -4.09 7.08 11.01
N LEU A 21 -2.91 6.88 10.41
CA LEU A 21 -1.61 6.89 11.10
C LEU A 21 -1.27 8.30 11.59
N GLU A 22 -1.55 9.32 10.79
CA GLU A 22 -1.30 10.73 11.16
C GLU A 22 -2.24 11.24 12.26
N THR A 23 -3.46 10.71 12.34
CA THR A 23 -4.46 11.07 13.36
C THR A 23 -4.45 10.18 14.60
N ASN A 24 -3.55 9.18 14.66
CA ASN A 24 -3.48 8.18 15.73
C ASN A 24 -4.81 7.45 16.02
N ASN A 25 -5.66 7.27 15.00
CA ASN A 25 -6.90 6.55 15.20
C ASN A 25 -6.64 5.04 15.12
N ARG A 26 -6.29 4.42 16.26
CA ARG A 26 -5.95 2.99 16.34
C ARG A 26 -7.01 2.06 15.74
N GLN A 27 -8.29 2.39 15.89
CA GLN A 27 -9.37 1.59 15.31
C GLN A 27 -9.37 1.70 13.79
N LYS A 28 -9.27 2.92 13.24
CA LYS A 28 -9.16 3.13 11.79
C LYS A 28 -7.91 2.50 11.21
N ILE A 29 -6.77 2.57 11.90
CA ILE A 29 -5.52 1.91 11.47
C ILE A 29 -5.75 0.41 11.27
N ARG A 30 -6.31 -0.29 12.27
CA ARG A 30 -6.59 -1.74 12.15
C ARG A 30 -7.56 -2.07 11.02
N ILE A 31 -8.64 -1.28 10.90
CA ILE A 31 -9.63 -1.48 9.84
C ILE A 31 -9.02 -1.26 8.46
N ASN A 32 -8.32 -0.15 8.25
CA ASN A 32 -7.72 0.18 6.96
C ASN A 32 -6.60 -0.80 6.60
N TRP A 33 -5.83 -1.29 7.58
CA TRP A 33 -4.85 -2.36 7.37
C TRP A 33 -5.50 -3.64 6.83
N ILE A 34 -6.53 -4.15 7.53
CA ILE A 34 -7.28 -5.33 7.10
C ILE A 34 -7.88 -5.13 5.70
N THR A 35 -8.45 -3.96 5.45
CA THR A 35 -9.05 -3.63 4.15
C THR A 35 -7.99 -3.64 3.05
N CYS A 36 -6.82 -3.03 3.25
CA CYS A 36 -5.72 -3.08 2.28
C CYS A 36 -5.27 -4.52 2.01
N LEU A 37 -5.02 -5.33 3.05
CA LEU A 37 -4.63 -6.74 2.87
C LEU A 37 -5.68 -7.55 2.10
N THR A 38 -6.96 -7.29 2.39
CA THR A 38 -8.07 -7.96 1.71
C THR A 38 -8.13 -7.57 0.24
N LEU A 39 -7.97 -6.28 -0.08
CA LEU A 39 -7.94 -5.78 -1.46
C LEU A 39 -6.75 -6.34 -2.22
N LEU A 40 -5.55 -6.38 -1.63
CA LEU A 40 -4.35 -6.99 -2.23
C LEU A 40 -4.58 -8.47 -2.59
N ARG A 41 -5.25 -9.24 -1.73
CA ARG A 41 -5.63 -10.63 -2.07
C ARG A 41 -6.73 -10.70 -3.11
N MET A 42 -7.67 -9.77 -3.07
CA MET A 42 -8.76 -9.68 -4.02
C MET A 42 -8.25 -9.42 -5.44
N VAL A 43 -7.16 -8.66 -5.64
CA VAL A 43 -6.52 -8.49 -6.96
C VAL A 43 -6.19 -9.86 -7.57
N GLY A 44 -5.45 -10.71 -6.85
CA GLY A 44 -5.10 -12.05 -7.33
C GLY A 44 -6.31 -12.96 -7.54
N HIS A 45 -7.31 -12.88 -6.65
CA HIS A 45 -8.54 -13.65 -6.80
C HIS A 45 -9.36 -13.24 -8.03
N VAL A 46 -9.52 -11.94 -8.26
CA VAL A 46 -10.22 -11.38 -9.42
C VAL A 46 -9.46 -11.71 -10.70
N LEU A 47 -8.12 -11.65 -10.69
CA LEU A 47 -7.30 -12.10 -11.82
C LEU A 47 -7.61 -13.55 -12.20
N ASP A 48 -7.53 -14.48 -11.24
CA ASP A 48 -7.68 -15.90 -11.51
C ASP A 48 -9.13 -16.32 -11.82
N LYS A 49 -10.12 -15.74 -11.12
CA LYS A 49 -11.51 -16.22 -11.18
C LYS A 49 -12.43 -15.39 -12.06
N VAL A 50 -12.03 -14.17 -12.42
CA VAL A 50 -12.89 -13.22 -13.15
C VAL A 50 -12.21 -12.77 -14.43
N ASP A 51 -11.05 -12.12 -14.36
CA ASP A 51 -10.38 -11.56 -15.54
C ASP A 51 -9.89 -12.64 -16.48
N LYS A 52 -9.24 -13.68 -15.95
CA LYS A 52 -8.73 -14.82 -16.73
C LYS A 52 -9.80 -15.46 -17.61
N LYS A 53 -11.07 -15.52 -17.18
CA LYS A 53 -12.18 -16.09 -17.98
C LYS A 53 -12.47 -15.34 -19.27
N ASN A 54 -12.07 -14.07 -19.36
CA ASN A 54 -12.24 -13.26 -20.57
C ASN A 54 -11.14 -13.52 -21.62
N TYR A 55 -10.14 -14.34 -21.30
CA TYR A 55 -9.00 -14.66 -22.18
C TYR A 55 -8.82 -16.18 -22.34
N PRO A 56 -9.77 -16.89 -22.98
CA PRO A 56 -9.74 -18.35 -23.08
C PRO A 56 -8.47 -18.89 -23.77
N ASP A 57 -7.92 -18.17 -24.75
CA ASP A 57 -6.72 -18.59 -25.49
C ASP A 57 -5.40 -18.24 -24.79
N HIS A 58 -5.46 -17.57 -23.63
CA HIS A 58 -4.28 -17.10 -22.90
C HIS A 58 -4.25 -17.59 -21.44
N GLN A 59 -4.99 -18.65 -21.10
CA GLN A 59 -5.05 -19.20 -19.74
C GLN A 59 -3.65 -19.54 -19.19
N ASP A 60 -2.77 -20.03 -20.05
CA ASP A 60 -1.41 -20.44 -19.70
C ASP A 60 -0.55 -19.24 -19.32
N ILE A 61 -0.72 -18.09 -19.99
CA ILE A 61 0.01 -16.85 -19.66
C ILE A 61 -0.28 -16.42 -18.23
N PHE A 62 -1.56 -16.41 -17.83
CA PHE A 62 -1.96 -16.10 -16.45
C PHE A 62 -1.33 -17.07 -15.44
N SER A 63 -1.31 -18.37 -15.77
CA SER A 63 -0.85 -19.43 -14.86
C SER A 63 0.67 -19.41 -14.70
N THR A 64 1.39 -19.23 -15.80
CA THR A 64 2.85 -19.16 -15.85
C THR A 64 3.37 -17.93 -15.11
N LEU A 65 2.85 -16.74 -15.42
CA LEU A 65 3.25 -15.51 -14.73
C LEU A 65 2.96 -15.59 -13.22
N TRP A 66 1.82 -16.16 -12.83
CA TRP A 66 1.50 -16.39 -11.42
C TRP A 66 2.54 -17.27 -10.73
N CYS A 67 2.92 -18.39 -11.35
CA CYS A 67 3.92 -19.29 -10.81
C CYS A 67 5.31 -18.64 -10.67
N GLU A 68 5.69 -17.79 -11.61
CA GLU A 68 6.94 -17.04 -11.59
C GLU A 68 6.95 -15.96 -10.50
N LYS A 69 5.84 -15.25 -10.30
CA LYS A 69 5.80 -14.09 -9.41
C LYS A 69 5.49 -14.47 -7.96
N LYS A 70 4.67 -15.48 -7.71
CA LYS A 70 4.24 -15.85 -6.33
C LYS A 70 5.38 -16.28 -5.40
N VAL A 71 6.57 -16.53 -5.92
CA VAL A 71 7.76 -16.88 -5.12
C VAL A 71 8.47 -15.65 -4.53
N ASP A 72 8.02 -14.45 -4.91
CA ASP A 72 8.53 -13.19 -4.37
C ASP A 72 8.29 -13.07 -2.85
N GLN A 73 9.25 -12.47 -2.15
CA GLN A 73 9.20 -12.27 -0.71
C GLN A 73 8.06 -11.32 -0.29
N ILE A 74 7.75 -10.29 -1.08
CA ILE A 74 6.61 -9.40 -0.83
C ILE A 74 5.31 -10.22 -0.86
N PHE A 75 5.18 -11.16 -1.79
CA PHE A 75 3.99 -12.00 -1.85
C PHE A 75 3.91 -12.96 -0.66
N ILE A 76 4.97 -13.74 -0.42
CA ILE A 76 4.98 -14.79 0.61
C ILE A 76 4.91 -14.18 2.01
N LYS A 77 5.88 -13.34 2.37
CA LYS A 77 6.08 -12.88 3.76
C LYS A 77 5.21 -11.72 4.17
N PHE A 78 4.51 -11.11 3.22
CA PHE A 78 3.62 -10.00 3.49
C PHE A 78 2.21 -10.28 3.00
N ILE A 79 1.95 -10.31 1.69
CA ILE A 79 0.57 -10.44 1.17
C ILE A 79 -0.13 -11.72 1.68
N ASP A 80 0.57 -12.84 1.80
CA ASP A 80 -0.03 -14.09 2.27
C ASP A 80 0.08 -14.31 3.79
N GLU A 81 1.30 -14.23 4.36
CA GLU A 81 1.53 -14.41 5.80
C GLU A 81 0.78 -13.38 6.64
N GLU A 82 0.95 -12.08 6.38
CA GLU A 82 0.31 -11.04 7.21
C GLU A 82 -1.21 -11.08 7.09
N ARG A 83 -1.72 -11.46 5.92
CA ARG A 83 -3.15 -11.70 5.77
C ARG A 83 -3.64 -12.86 6.63
N ASN A 84 -2.89 -13.96 6.69
CA ASN A 84 -3.27 -15.09 7.54
C ASN A 84 -3.33 -14.66 9.01
N ASP A 85 -2.30 -13.97 9.50
CA ASP A 85 -2.24 -13.50 10.88
C ASP A 85 -3.39 -12.50 11.18
N ALA A 86 -3.56 -11.49 10.32
CA ALA A 86 -4.56 -10.44 10.54
C ALA A 86 -6.00 -10.93 10.39
N LEU A 87 -6.30 -11.80 9.41
CA LEU A 87 -7.67 -12.25 9.16
C LEU A 87 -8.08 -13.49 9.95
N LYS A 88 -7.16 -14.41 10.23
CA LYS A 88 -7.49 -15.66 10.94
C LYS A 88 -7.29 -15.55 12.44
N GLU A 89 -6.32 -14.76 12.87
CA GLU A 89 -5.94 -14.67 14.28
C GLU A 89 -6.20 -13.27 14.88
N TYR A 90 -6.66 -12.30 14.07
CA TYR A 90 -6.77 -10.89 14.45
C TYR A 90 -5.47 -10.36 15.07
N LYS A 91 -4.34 -10.90 14.61
CA LYS A 91 -3.01 -10.61 15.08
C LYS A 91 -2.36 -9.69 14.06
N PHE A 92 -1.89 -8.55 14.52
CA PHE A 92 -1.21 -7.58 13.70
C PHE A 92 0.28 -7.69 13.98
N LEU A 93 1.09 -7.67 12.93
CA LEU A 93 2.55 -7.69 13.10
C LEU A 93 3.09 -6.43 13.78
N PHE A 94 2.24 -5.46 14.05
CA PHE A 94 2.66 -4.12 14.38
C PHE A 94 2.23 -3.67 15.77
N GLU A 95 3.18 -3.07 16.50
CA GLU A 95 2.91 -2.40 17.77
C GLU A 95 2.98 -0.88 17.58
N PRO A 96 2.08 -0.10 18.22
CA PRO A 96 2.09 1.35 18.09
C PRO A 96 3.36 1.91 18.73
N ASP A 97 4.32 2.31 17.91
CA ASP A 97 5.49 3.08 18.33
C ASP A 97 5.27 4.56 18.01
N THR A 98 5.74 5.43 18.90
CA THR A 98 5.42 6.86 18.88
C THR A 98 6.70 7.67 18.74
N TYR A 99 6.87 8.31 17.58
CA TYR A 99 7.95 9.26 17.37
C TYR A 99 7.38 10.67 17.33
N GLN A 100 8.09 11.60 17.98
CA GLN A 100 7.84 13.02 17.82
C GLN A 100 8.64 13.49 16.62
N VAL A 101 7.94 13.84 15.54
CA VAL A 101 8.57 14.45 14.38
C VAL A 101 8.41 15.97 14.51
N GLU A 102 9.50 16.70 14.31
CA GLU A 102 9.47 18.15 14.14
C GLU A 102 8.87 18.44 12.77
N THR A 103 7.83 19.25 12.73
CA THR A 103 7.17 19.66 11.48
C THR A 103 7.29 21.16 11.31
N ASP A 104 7.71 21.56 10.13
CA ASP A 104 7.64 22.95 9.70
C ASP A 104 6.18 23.30 9.41
N ASN A 105 5.57 24.04 10.33
CA ASN A 105 4.25 24.60 10.10
C ASN A 105 4.42 25.95 9.39
N GLU A 106 3.95 26.03 8.15
CA GLU A 106 3.94 27.27 7.38
C GLU A 106 2.94 28.26 7.99
N ILE A 107 3.37 29.51 8.13
CA ILE A 107 2.50 30.60 8.55
C ILE A 107 1.85 31.17 7.28
N LEU A 108 0.53 31.13 7.23
CA LEU A 108 -0.24 31.71 6.14
C LEU A 108 -0.97 32.98 6.62
N PHE A 109 -1.07 33.97 5.74
CA PHE A 109 -2.00 35.09 5.89
C PHE A 109 -3.45 34.61 5.70
N GLN A 110 -4.41 35.47 6.05
CA GLN A 110 -5.84 35.13 5.97
C GLN A 110 -6.32 34.80 4.54
N ASP A 111 -5.60 35.29 3.53
CA ASP A 111 -5.83 35.01 2.10
C ASP A 111 -5.12 33.73 1.60
N GLY A 112 -4.41 33.01 2.48
CA GLY A 112 -3.65 31.81 2.16
C GLY A 112 -2.25 32.06 1.59
N ALA A 113 -1.80 33.31 1.50
CA ALA A 113 -0.43 33.60 1.08
C ALA A 113 0.58 33.21 2.17
N PRO A 114 1.76 32.64 1.81
CA PRO A 114 2.78 32.31 2.80
C PRO A 114 3.47 33.56 3.34
N LEU A 115 3.74 33.60 4.64
CA LEU A 115 4.60 34.61 5.25
C LEU A 115 6.04 34.35 4.81
N LEU A 116 6.70 35.36 4.24
CA LEU A 116 8.10 35.29 3.79
C LEU A 116 8.99 36.15 4.67
N ASP A 117 10.26 35.75 4.83
CA ASP A 117 11.30 36.56 5.46
C ASP A 117 11.90 37.60 4.48
N GLN A 118 12.91 38.34 4.93
CA GLN A 118 13.56 39.38 4.13
C GLN A 118 14.36 38.84 2.94
N SER A 119 14.73 37.55 2.96
CA SER A 119 15.36 36.83 1.84
C SER A 119 14.34 36.26 0.85
N GLY A 120 13.05 36.30 1.17
CA GLY A 120 11.99 35.69 0.38
C GLY A 120 11.78 34.20 0.68
N GLU A 121 12.38 33.68 1.75
CA GLU A 121 12.15 32.32 2.22
C GLU A 121 10.88 32.25 3.07
N ARG A 122 10.19 31.11 3.05
CA ARG A 122 8.96 30.92 3.84
C ARG A 122 9.29 30.89 5.32
N MET A 123 8.62 31.72 6.10
CA MET A 123 8.65 31.63 7.55
C MET A 123 7.83 30.43 8.01
N ALA A 124 8.50 29.47 8.63
CA ALA A 124 7.88 28.38 9.38
C ALA A 124 8.13 28.60 10.87
N PHE A 125 7.15 28.25 11.70
CA PHE A 125 7.42 28.02 13.12
C PHE A 125 7.56 26.52 13.36
N MET A 126 8.58 26.14 14.12
CA MET A 126 8.68 24.78 14.66
C MET A 126 7.60 24.63 15.73
N ASP A 127 6.48 23.99 15.37
CA ASP A 127 5.41 23.67 16.30
C ASP A 127 5.50 22.22 16.79
N LYS A 128 4.92 21.97 17.97
CA LYS A 128 5.10 20.78 18.80
C LYS A 128 4.64 19.49 18.10
N ARG A 129 5.64 18.66 17.77
CA ARG A 129 5.61 17.19 17.87
C ARG A 129 4.41 16.55 17.17
N LYS A 130 4.50 16.32 15.84
CA LYS A 130 3.56 15.40 15.20
C LYS A 130 3.88 13.99 15.71
N THR A 131 2.94 13.41 16.43
CA THR A 131 3.01 12.02 16.87
C THR A 131 2.77 11.16 15.64
N VAL A 132 3.84 10.66 15.02
CA VAL A 132 3.72 9.75 13.88
C VAL A 132 3.81 8.34 14.42
N HIS A 133 2.77 7.56 14.12
CA HIS A 133 2.72 6.16 14.51
C HIS A 133 3.48 5.33 13.48
N PHE A 134 4.63 4.84 13.91
CA PHE A 134 5.27 3.72 13.25
C PHE A 134 4.70 2.47 13.88
N ALA A 135 4.56 1.43 13.08
CA ALA A 135 4.15 0.18 13.63
C ALA A 135 5.18 -0.85 13.19
N SER A 136 5.98 -1.26 14.17
CA SER A 136 7.19 -2.07 13.97
C SER A 136 6.81 -3.54 13.92
N LYS A 137 7.37 -4.26 12.94
CA LYS A 137 7.23 -5.71 12.83
C LYS A 137 8.01 -6.37 13.96
N THR A 138 7.34 -7.04 14.89
CA THR A 138 8.02 -7.84 15.92
C THR A 138 8.85 -8.91 15.21
N ASN A 139 10.18 -8.85 15.34
CA ASN A 139 11.21 -9.75 14.76
C ASN A 139 11.78 -9.44 13.35
N GLN A 140 11.64 -8.24 12.78
CA GLN A 140 12.43 -7.84 11.60
C GLN A 140 13.30 -6.61 11.86
N VAL A 141 14.48 -6.58 11.20
CA VAL A 141 15.56 -5.58 11.38
C VAL A 141 15.15 -4.18 10.86
N GLU A 142 14.16 -4.10 9.98
CA GLU A 142 13.80 -2.84 9.31
C GLU A 142 12.43 -2.32 9.79
N GLN A 143 12.45 -1.21 10.53
CA GLN A 143 11.24 -0.49 10.91
C GLN A 143 10.74 0.33 9.72
N LYS A 144 9.52 0.04 9.26
CA LYS A 144 8.90 0.77 8.15
C LYS A 144 7.45 1.10 8.48
N ARG A 145 6.99 2.28 8.05
CA ARG A 145 5.60 2.74 8.22
C ARG A 145 4.64 1.83 7.44
N LEU A 146 3.46 1.54 7.99
CA LEU A 146 2.53 0.53 7.44
C LEU A 146 2.09 0.84 6.01
N ASP A 147 1.76 2.08 5.70
CA ASP A 147 1.36 2.50 4.36
C ASP A 147 2.46 2.27 3.32
N LEU A 148 3.74 2.26 3.73
CA LEU A 148 4.86 1.94 2.83
C LEU A 148 5.02 0.44 2.59
N TRP A 149 4.60 -0.42 3.51
CA TRP A 149 4.50 -1.87 3.24
C TRP A 149 3.39 -2.15 2.24
N ILE A 150 2.24 -1.48 2.41
CA ILE A 150 1.13 -1.57 1.46
C ILE A 150 1.55 -1.00 0.09
N GLN A 151 2.33 0.08 0.07
CA GLN A 151 2.87 0.64 -1.18
C GLN A 151 3.72 -0.38 -1.95
N GLU A 152 4.66 -1.06 -1.30
CA GLU A 152 5.47 -2.10 -1.97
C GLU A 152 4.62 -3.24 -2.55
N ALA A 153 3.58 -3.66 -1.83
CA ALA A 153 2.65 -4.67 -2.34
C ALA A 153 1.81 -4.16 -3.52
N ILE A 154 1.43 -2.88 -3.51
CA ILE A 154 0.76 -2.22 -4.64
C ILE A 154 1.69 -2.14 -5.85
N ASP A 155 2.96 -1.77 -5.64
CA ASP A 155 3.96 -1.67 -6.70
C ASP A 155 4.20 -3.05 -7.33
N TRP A 156 4.33 -4.09 -6.49
CA TRP A 156 4.43 -5.48 -6.94
C TRP A 156 3.23 -5.90 -7.81
N TRP A 157 2.00 -5.59 -7.41
CA TRP A 157 0.82 -5.87 -8.23
C TRP A 157 0.76 -5.02 -9.50
N THR A 158 1.24 -3.79 -9.46
CA THR A 158 1.31 -2.90 -10.62
C THR A 158 2.25 -3.50 -11.66
N GLU A 159 3.46 -3.88 -11.26
CA GLU A 159 4.42 -4.56 -12.12
C GLU A 159 3.86 -5.87 -12.68
N TYR A 160 3.22 -6.68 -11.84
CA TYR A 160 2.55 -7.92 -12.27
C TYR A 160 1.52 -7.64 -13.37
N LEU A 161 0.66 -6.64 -13.19
CA LEU A 161 -0.41 -6.32 -14.12
C LEU A 161 0.12 -5.74 -15.43
N GLU A 162 1.16 -4.91 -15.39
CA GLU A 162 1.81 -4.38 -16.59
C GLU A 162 2.52 -5.49 -17.38
N GLU A 163 3.21 -6.40 -16.70
CA GLU A 163 3.83 -7.55 -17.34
C GLU A 163 2.79 -8.50 -17.95
N LEU A 164 1.68 -8.75 -17.25
CA LEU A 164 0.58 -9.53 -17.79
C LEU A 164 0.01 -8.89 -19.06
N LYS A 165 -0.22 -7.57 -19.05
CA LYS A 165 -0.69 -6.84 -20.24
C LYS A 165 0.30 -6.96 -21.40
N SER A 166 1.61 -6.85 -21.12
CA SER A 166 2.65 -7.02 -22.14
C SER A 166 2.56 -8.40 -22.79
N ARG A 167 2.55 -9.47 -21.98
CA ARG A 167 2.49 -10.85 -22.49
C ARG A 167 1.19 -11.16 -23.25
N LEU A 168 0.07 -10.53 -22.87
CA LEU A 168 -1.20 -10.66 -23.60
C LEU A 168 -1.22 -9.96 -24.96
N ASN A 169 -0.35 -8.96 -25.16
CA ASN A 169 -0.26 -8.20 -26.40
C ASN A 169 0.83 -8.73 -27.35
N GLU A 170 1.67 -9.67 -26.91
CA GLU A 170 2.67 -10.30 -27.75
C GLU A 170 1.99 -11.20 -28.80
N PRO A 171 2.38 -11.10 -30.09
CA PRO A 171 1.83 -12.00 -31.11
C PRO A 171 2.22 -13.44 -30.78
N GLN A 172 1.22 -14.30 -30.58
CA GLN A 172 1.48 -15.74 -30.44
C GLN A 172 2.05 -16.24 -31.77
N ASN A 173 3.36 -16.52 -31.80
CA ASN A 173 3.99 -17.13 -32.97
C ASN A 173 3.41 -18.54 -33.16
N PRO A 174 2.92 -18.87 -34.36
CA PRO A 174 2.28 -20.15 -34.65
C PRO A 174 3.25 -21.34 -34.60
#